data_AF-A0A1A7W7J3-F1
#
_entry.id   AF-A0A1A7W7J3-F1
#
_cell.length_a   1.000
_cell.length_b   1.000
_cell.length_c   1.000
_cell.angle_alpha   90.00
_cell.angle_beta   90.00
_cell.angle_gamma   90.00
#
_symmetry.space_group_name_H-M   'P 1'
#
loop_
_entity.id
_entity.type
_entity.pdbx_description
1 polymer ?
#
loop_
_entity_poly.entity_id
_entity_poly.type
_entity_poly.pdbx_seq_one_letter_code
_entity_poly.pdbx_strand_id
1 'polypeptide(L)' 'EEEQVFETLLAWIHHDPFSRRGAIHDLFKKVRLRYIHPTYLFQFIANDPLVQSSTLCTEIIDSVRRLMLTASTKC' A
#
# COMPACT_ATOMS: atom_id res chain seq x y z
N GLU A 1 2.17 -13.29 -6.48
CA GLU A 1 1.58 -11.94 -6.70
C GLU A 1 2.06 -10.93 -5.67
N GLU A 2 2.18 -9.66 -6.07
CA GLU A 2 2.63 -8.57 -5.17
C GLU A 2 1.63 -8.30 -4.03
N GLU A 3 0.36 -8.67 -4.21
CA GLU A 3 -0.69 -8.64 -3.18
C GLU A 3 -0.28 -9.44 -1.93
N GLN A 4 0.32 -10.61 -2.12
CA GLN A 4 0.79 -11.46 -1.02
C GLN A 4 1.93 -10.82 -0.22
N VAL A 5 2.73 -9.95 -0.85
CA VAL A 5 3.80 -9.19 -0.16
C VAL A 5 3.17 -8.18 0.81
N PHE A 6 2.10 -7.51 0.38
CA PHE A 6 1.33 -6.62 1.25
C PHE A 6 0.63 -7.39 2.39
N GLU A 7 0.01 -8.53 2.09
CA GLU A 7 -0.62 -9.38 3.12
C GLU A 7 0.40 -9.88 4.16
N THR A 8 1.59 -10.27 3.71
CA THR A 8 2.68 -10.71 4.61
C THR A 8 3.16 -9.56 5.49
N LEU A 9 3.29 -8.35 4.94
CA LEU A 9 3.61 -7.13 5.69
C LEU A 9 2.57 -6.89 6.79
N LEU A 10 1.27 -6.95 6.44
CA LEU A 10 0.19 -6.78 7.41
C LEU A 10 0.24 -7.86 8.50
N ALA A 11 0.38 -9.13 8.12
CA ALA A 11 0.49 -10.23 9.07
C ALA A 11 1.67 -10.05 10.04
N TRP A 12 2.82 -9.57 9.54
CA TRP A 12 3.99 -9.27 10.36
C TRP A 12 3.75 -8.12 11.35
N ILE A 13 3.04 -7.07 10.95
CA ILE A 13 2.66 -5.97 11.86
C ILE A 13 1.65 -6.46 12.90
N HIS A 14 0.62 -7.20 12.48
CA HIS A 14 -0.43 -7.72 13.37
C HIS A 14 0.10 -8.70 14.42
N HIS A 15 1.21 -9.38 14.14
CA HIS A 15 1.87 -10.25 15.10
C HIS A 15 2.44 -9.50 16.32
N ASP A 16 2.88 -8.24 16.16
CA ASP A 16 3.29 -7.38 17.29
C ASP A 16 3.01 -5.90 16.97
N PRO A 17 1.74 -5.45 17.13
CA PRO A 17 1.34 -4.11 16.75
C PRO A 17 2.05 -3.00 17.55
N PHE A 18 2.44 -3.28 18.79
CA PHE A 18 3.05 -2.29 19.67
C PHE A 18 4.45 -1.89 19.18
N SER A 19 5.26 -2.87 18.80
CA SER A 19 6.62 -2.60 18.33
C SER A 19 6.67 -2.29 16.83
N ARG A 20 5.73 -2.82 16.02
CA ARG A 20 5.87 -2.86 14.55
C ARG A 20 5.01 -1.86 13.79
N ARG A 21 3.97 -1.28 14.41
CA ARG A 21 3.07 -0.34 13.71
C ARG A 21 3.79 0.88 13.13
N GLY A 22 4.83 1.38 13.79
CA GLY A 22 5.64 2.50 13.29
C GLY A 22 6.40 2.19 11.99
N ALA A 23 6.70 0.91 11.72
CA ALA A 23 7.46 0.49 10.55
C ALA A 23 6.62 0.43 9.26
N ILE A 24 5.30 0.62 9.34
CA ILE A 24 4.41 0.46 8.18
C ILE A 24 4.84 1.35 7.01
N HIS A 25 5.20 2.61 7.26
CA HIS A 25 5.51 3.56 6.20
C HIS A 25 6.79 3.16 5.43
N ASP A 26 7.79 2.61 6.10
CA ASP A 26 9.03 2.18 5.48
C ASP A 26 8.87 0.87 4.73
N LEU A 27 8.09 -0.07 5.29
CA LEU A 27 7.78 -1.34 4.63
C LEU A 27 6.87 -1.13 3.43
N PHE A 28 5.91 -0.22 3.52
CA PHE A 28 4.96 0.06 2.44
C PHE A 28 5.65 0.58 1.18
N LYS A 29 6.73 1.37 1.32
CA LYS A 29 7.58 1.81 0.19
C LYS A 29 8.29 0.65 -0.53
N LYS A 30 8.42 -0.51 0.10
CA LYS A 30 9.06 -1.70 -0.48
C LYS A 30 8.08 -2.54 -1.29
N VAL A 31 6.78 -2.37 -1.08
CA VAL A 31 5.73 -3.02 -1.85
C VAL A 31 5.62 -2.33 -3.21
N ARG A 32 5.72 -3.10 -4.30
CA ARG A 32 5.65 -2.58 -5.66
C ARG A 32 4.20 -2.43 -6.11
N LEU A 33 3.51 -1.45 -5.54
CA LEU A 33 2.07 -1.18 -5.76
C LEU A 33 1.63 -1.11 -7.23
N ARG A 34 2.56 -0.85 -8.17
CA ARG A 34 2.32 -0.89 -9.62
C ARG A 34 1.96 -2.27 -10.18
N TYR A 35 2.34 -3.35 -9.49
CA TYR A 35 2.02 -4.73 -9.87
C TYR A 35 0.82 -5.30 -9.12
N ILE A 36 0.17 -4.49 -8.28
CA ILE A 36 -1.08 -4.86 -7.60
C ILE A 36 -2.24 -4.46 -8.49
N HIS A 37 -3.28 -5.30 -8.54
CA HIS A 37 -4.46 -5.00 -9.33
C HIS A 37 -5.12 -3.69 -8.83
N PRO A 38 -5.48 -2.73 -9.71
CA PRO A 38 -6.02 -1.43 -9.28
C PRO A 38 -7.23 -1.53 -8.35
N THR A 39 -8.13 -2.49 -8.60
CA THR A 39 -9.28 -2.75 -7.72
C THR A 39 -8.82 -3.17 -6.33
N TYR A 40 -7.83 -4.06 -6.21
CA TYR A 40 -7.32 -4.51 -4.92
C TYR A 40 -6.64 -3.34 -4.18
N LEU A 41 -5.81 -2.58 -4.89
CA LEU A 41 -5.11 -1.42 -4.34
C LEU A 41 -6.06 -0.37 -3.79
N PHE A 42 -7.08 0.04 -4.56
CA PHE A 42 -7.94 1.16 -4.17
C PHE A 42 -9.16 0.77 -3.31
N GLN A 43 -9.64 -0.48 -3.40
CA GLN A 43 -10.77 -0.93 -2.59
C GLN A 43 -10.35 -1.61 -1.28
N PHE A 44 -9.17 -2.24 -1.24
CA PHE A 44 -8.70 -2.95 -0.05
C PHE A 44 -7.54 -2.21 0.61
N ILE A 45 -6.39 -2.09 -0.07
CA ILE A 45 -5.16 -1.52 0.55
C ILE A 45 -5.39 -0.06 1.00
N ALA A 46 -5.98 0.77 0.15
CA ALA A 46 -6.23 2.18 0.46
C ALA A 46 -7.27 2.40 1.58
N ASN A 47 -8.10 1.39 1.87
CA ASN A 47 -9.11 1.44 2.92
C ASN A 47 -8.66 0.75 4.22
N ASP A 48 -7.44 0.19 4.24
CA ASP A 48 -6.90 -0.43 5.45
C ASP A 48 -6.65 0.62 6.55
N PRO A 49 -7.11 0.40 7.80
CA PRO A 49 -6.96 1.37 8.88
C PRO A 49 -5.50 1.73 9.20
N LEU A 50 -4.55 0.79 9.03
CA LEU A 50 -3.14 1.08 9.26
C LEU A 50 -2.60 2.01 8.17
N VAL A 51 -2.99 1.79 6.92
CA VAL A 51 -2.65 2.66 5.78
C VAL A 51 -3.26 4.05 5.96
N GLN A 52 -4.55 4.14 6.30
CA GLN A 52 -5.24 5.41 6.52
C GLN A 52 -4.72 6.20 7.73
N SER A 53 -4.19 5.50 8.74
CA SER A 53 -3.59 6.16 9.91
C SER A 53 -2.23 6.82 9.64
N SER A 54 -1.62 6.57 8.47
CA SER A 54 -0.32 7.12 8.08
C SER A 54 -0.45 8.01 6.85
N THR A 55 -0.22 9.32 7.03
CA THR A 55 -0.22 10.30 5.93
C THR A 55 0.80 9.94 4.84
N LEU A 56 1.95 9.40 5.22
CA LEU A 56 2.97 8.92 4.28
C LEU A 56 2.45 7.78 3.39
N CYS A 57 1.69 6.84 3.95
CA CYS A 57 1.12 5.75 3.16
C CYS A 57 0.04 6.25 2.20
N THR A 58 -0.82 7.19 2.64
CA THR A 58 -1.85 7.78 1.77
C THR A 58 -1.25 8.60 0.62
N GLU A 59 -0.16 9.34 0.86
CA GLU A 59 0.55 10.07 -0.20
C GLU A 59 1.18 9.14 -1.25
N ILE A 60 1.68 7.97 -0.82
CA ILE A 60 2.19 6.94 -1.72
C ILE A 60 1.06 6.40 -2.61
N ILE A 61 -0.10 6.07 -2.02
CA ILE A 61 -1.28 5.60 -2.77
C ILE A 61 -1.71 6.63 -3.82
N ASP A 62 -1.80 7.91 -3.46
CA ASP A 62 -2.20 8.97 -4.38
C ASP A 62 -1.16 9.19 -5.49
N SER A 63 0.12 9.04 -5.17
CA SER A 63 1.19 9.10 -6.18
C SER A 63 1.10 7.97 -7.18
N VAL A 64 0.79 6.75 -6.71
CA VAL A 64 0.57 5.59 -7.59
C VAL A 64 -0.70 5.78 -8.43
N ARG A 65 -1.78 6.33 -7.85
CA ARG A 65 -3.01 6.66 -8.60
C ARG A 65 -2.73 7.61 -9.75
N ARG A 66 -2.02 8.71 -9.51
CA ARG A 66 -1.61 9.65 -10.58
C ARG A 66 -0.75 8.97 -11.64
N LEU A 67 0.17 8.10 -11.22
CA LEU A 67 1.04 7.37 -12.16
C LEU A 67 0.25 6.39 -13.03
N MET A 68 -0.72 5.67 -12.47
CA MET A 68 -1.57 4.74 -13.24
C MET A 68 -2.48 5.50 -14.23
N LEU A 69 -3.06 6.63 -13.82
CA LEU A 69 -3.89 7.47 -14.71
C LEU A 69 -3.07 8.07 -15.86
N THR A 70 -1.83 8.50 -15.60
CA THR A 70 -0.92 9.02 -16.63
C THR A 70 -0.35 7.93 -17.53
N ALA A 71 -0.20 6.70 -17.03
CA ALA A 71 0.16 5.54 -17.84
C ALA A 71 -0.97 5.15 -18.81
N SER A 72 -2.23 5.22 -18.39
CA SER A 72 -3.40 4.92 -19.23
C SER A 72 -3.72 5.99 -20.29
N THR A 73 -3.12 7.18 -20.21
CA THR A 73 -3.30 8.27 -21.19
C THR A 73 -2.24 8.29 -22.30
N LYS A 74 -1.34 7.30 -22.32
CA LYS A 74 -0.42 7.05 -23.43
C LYS A 74 -0.92 5.89 -24.30
N CYS A 75 -2.05 6.09 -24.96
CA CYS A 75 -2.50 5.30 -26.10
C CYS A 75 -2.79 6.24 -27.26
#